data_AF-A0A1F6RDJ7-F1
#
_entry.id   AF-A0A1F6RDJ7-F1
#
_cell.length_a   1.000
_cell.length_b   1.000
_cell.length_c   1.000
_cell.angle_alpha   90.00
_cell.angle_beta   90.00
_cell.angle_gamma   90.00
#
_symmetry.space_group_name_H-M   'P 1'
#
loop_
_entity.id
_entity.type
_entity.pdbx_description
1 polymer ?
#
loop_
_entity_poly.entity_id
_entity_poly.type
_entity_poly.pdbx_seq_one_letter_code
_entity_poly.pdbx_strand_id
1 'polypeptide(L)'
;MRKKIFVLIVLILITVLYGYTQFLKKAYLMANLQYPVNLENPPEYIFAISTSEQNLPNGKKLPKGTKFKGTLSKEGQKFLIYFNSIQIAGKNNEEPFSGKTTLDIKGQEPTNGVSAKISKTISQQTKTNVLGAIFQNKPSNIENLPNSVLSRGTILNIETN
;
A
#
# COMPACT_ATOMS: atom_id res chain seq x y z
N MET A 1 -3.75 -37.13 43.90
CA MET A 1 -2.75 -36.12 43.46
C MET A 1 -2.67 -35.91 41.94
N ARG A 2 -2.75 -36.97 41.10
CA ARG A 2 -2.66 -36.86 39.62
C ARG A 2 -3.68 -35.92 38.96
N LYS A 3 -4.93 -35.86 39.43
CA LYS A 3 -5.98 -34.96 38.88
C LYS A 3 -5.65 -33.47 39.02
N LYS A 4 -5.01 -33.06 40.13
CA LYS A 4 -4.65 -31.65 40.37
C LYS A 4 -3.51 -31.17 39.46
N ILE A 5 -2.55 -32.06 39.19
CA ILE A 5 -1.43 -31.79 38.26
C ILE A 5 -1.95 -31.67 36.82
N PHE A 6 -2.90 -32.52 36.42
CA PHE A 6 -3.51 -32.46 35.09
C PHE A 6 -4.25 -31.14 34.84
N VAL A 7 -5.03 -30.66 35.82
CA VAL A 7 -5.73 -29.37 35.73
C VAL A 7 -4.75 -28.19 35.63
N LEU A 8 -3.63 -28.23 36.37
CA LEU A 8 -2.60 -27.19 36.30
C LEU A 8 -1.93 -27.13 34.92
N ILE A 9 -1.60 -28.29 34.34
CA ILE A 9 -0.99 -28.39 33.01
C ILE A 9 -1.96 -27.86 31.94
N VAL A 10 -3.24 -28.20 32.02
CA VAL A 10 -4.27 -27.70 31.08
C VAL A 10 -4.41 -26.18 31.18
N LEU A 11 -4.40 -25.61 32.40
CA LEU A 11 -4.44 -24.16 32.59
C LEU A 11 -3.23 -23.45 31.98
N ILE A 12 -2.02 -24.00 32.15
CA ILE A 12 -0.80 -23.47 31.54
C ILE A 12 -0.88 -23.58 30.01
N LEU A 13 -1.36 -24.70 29.47
CA LEU A 13 -1.54 -24.87 28.03
C LEU A 13 -2.53 -23.86 27.44
N ILE A 14 -3.64 -23.57 28.14
CA ILE A 14 -4.63 -22.59 27.69
C ILE A 14 -4.04 -21.18 27.70
N THR A 15 -3.31 -20.77 28.75
CA THR A 15 -2.68 -19.44 28.78
C THR A 15 -1.56 -19.30 27.77
N VAL A 16 -0.78 -20.35 27.53
CA VAL A 16 0.25 -20.36 26.48
C VAL A 16 -0.41 -20.30 25.09
N LEU A 17 -1.43 -21.11 24.79
CA LEU A 17 -2.14 -21.03 23.50
C LEU A 17 -2.83 -19.67 23.30
N TYR A 18 -3.49 -19.16 24.34
CA TYR A 18 -4.19 -17.87 24.28
C TYR A 18 -3.21 -16.70 24.09
N GLY A 19 -2.08 -16.71 24.78
CA GLY A 19 -1.01 -15.75 24.55
C GLY A 19 -0.43 -15.88 23.13
N TYR A 20 -0.13 -17.10 22.70
CA TYR A 20 0.48 -17.39 21.39
C TYR A 20 -0.41 -16.96 20.21
N THR A 21 -1.73 -17.11 20.33
CA THR A 21 -2.69 -16.69 19.29
C THR A 21 -2.80 -15.17 19.16
N GLN A 22 -2.52 -14.39 20.22
CA GLN A 22 -2.48 -12.92 20.13
C GLN A 22 -1.19 -12.41 19.45
N PHE A 23 -0.07 -13.13 19.61
CA PHE A 23 1.21 -12.78 18.97
C PHE A 23 1.25 -13.05 17.46
N LEU A 24 0.29 -13.79 16.90
CA LEU A 24 0.29 -14.21 15.49
C LEU A 24 -0.67 -13.43 14.59
N LYS A 25 -1.46 -12.49 15.12
CA LYS A 25 -2.37 -11.69 14.29
C LYS A 25 -1.59 -10.62 13.54
N LYS A 26 -1.17 -10.96 12.31
CA LYS A 26 -0.78 -9.98 11.30
C LYS A 26 -1.90 -8.96 11.13
N ALA A 27 -1.63 -7.69 11.41
CA ALA A 27 -2.54 -6.61 11.06
C ALA A 27 -2.07 -5.96 9.76
N TYR A 28 -3.04 -5.47 9.00
CA TYR A 28 -2.81 -4.75 7.76
C TYR A 28 -3.31 -3.33 7.93
N LEU A 29 -2.44 -2.37 7.66
CA LEU A 29 -2.80 -0.96 7.56
C LEU A 29 -2.91 -0.56 6.09
N MET A 30 -3.89 0.25 5.75
CA MET A 30 -4.08 0.82 4.42
C MET A 30 -3.53 2.24 4.38
N ALA A 31 -2.67 2.52 3.39
CA ALA A 31 -2.17 3.86 3.14
C ALA A 31 -2.05 4.13 1.64
N ASN A 32 -2.22 5.38 1.22
CA ASN A 32 -2.07 5.77 -0.18
C ASN A 32 -0.70 6.38 -0.40
N LEU A 33 -0.03 6.02 -1.49
CA LEU A 33 1.20 6.70 -1.92
C LEU A 33 0.97 8.20 -2.10
N GLN A 34 1.82 9.02 -1.50
CA GLN A 34 1.76 10.48 -1.63
C GLN A 34 2.32 10.97 -2.98
N TYR A 35 3.34 10.26 -3.49
CA TYR A 35 4.05 10.57 -4.72
C TYR A 35 4.18 9.32 -5.59
N PRO A 36 4.32 9.47 -6.92
CA PRO A 36 4.64 8.34 -7.77
C PRO A 36 6.02 7.76 -7.42
N VAL A 37 6.19 6.45 -7.58
CA VAL A 37 7.43 5.74 -7.27
C VAL A 37 7.87 4.95 -8.49
N ASN A 38 9.00 5.33 -9.09
CA ASN A 38 9.65 4.51 -10.09
C ASN A 38 10.42 3.38 -9.39
N LEU A 39 10.13 2.15 -9.73
CA LEU A 39 10.69 0.95 -9.12
C LEU A 39 12.09 0.61 -9.63
N GLU A 40 12.46 1.09 -10.82
CA GLU A 40 13.80 0.94 -11.40
C GLU A 40 14.76 2.01 -10.89
N ASN A 41 14.24 3.22 -10.66
CA ASN A 41 14.98 4.33 -10.07
C ASN A 41 14.20 4.93 -8.88
N PRO A 42 14.18 4.22 -7.74
CA PRO A 42 13.38 4.65 -6.60
C PRO A 42 13.92 5.91 -5.93
N PRO A 43 13.03 6.77 -5.40
CA PRO A 43 13.45 7.83 -4.51
C PRO A 43 14.08 7.23 -3.24
N GLU A 44 14.93 8.01 -2.56
CA GLU A 44 15.53 7.61 -1.28
C GLU A 44 14.45 7.21 -0.25
N TYR A 45 13.34 7.94 -0.23
CA TYR A 45 12.20 7.66 0.65
C TYR A 45 10.89 7.59 -0.12
N ILE A 46 10.06 6.62 0.29
CA ILE A 46 8.68 6.46 -0.14
C ILE A 46 7.77 6.96 0.97
N PHE A 47 6.83 7.82 0.60
CA PHE A 47 5.85 8.38 1.53
C PHE A 47 4.44 7.87 1.20
N ALA A 48 3.75 7.38 2.23
CA ALA A 48 2.34 7.02 2.15
C ALA A 48 1.53 7.74 3.24
N ILE A 49 0.21 7.81 3.11
CA ILE A 49 -0.68 8.47 4.08
C ILE A 49 -1.91 7.64 4.37
N SER A 50 -2.27 7.49 5.65
CA SER A 50 -3.50 6.80 6.04
C SER A 50 -4.73 7.60 5.60
N THR A 51 -5.70 6.92 4.98
CA THR A 51 -6.95 7.53 4.51
C THR A 51 -8.07 7.45 5.55
N SER A 52 -7.93 6.59 6.56
CA SER A 52 -8.85 6.40 7.68
C SER A 52 -8.10 6.21 9.00
N GLU A 53 -8.84 6.31 10.11
CA GLU A 53 -8.37 5.81 11.41
C GLU A 53 -8.24 4.29 11.36
N GLN A 54 -7.19 3.75 11.97
CA GLN A 54 -6.86 2.32 11.92
C GLN A 54 -6.34 1.82 13.27
N ASN A 55 -6.62 0.56 13.59
CA ASN A 55 -6.17 -0.07 14.83
C ASN A 55 -4.83 -0.79 14.59
N LEU A 56 -3.87 -0.54 15.47
CA LEU A 56 -2.62 -1.28 15.55
C LEU A 56 -2.83 -2.60 16.32
N PRO A 57 -1.97 -3.63 16.11
CA PRO A 57 -2.03 -4.89 16.87
C PRO A 57 -2.00 -4.71 18.38
N ASN A 58 -1.30 -3.67 18.85
CA ASN A 58 -1.18 -3.33 20.27
C ASN A 58 -2.42 -2.60 20.85
N GLY A 59 -3.51 -2.49 20.09
CA GLY A 59 -4.74 -1.81 20.50
C GLY A 59 -4.71 -0.28 20.41
N LYS A 60 -3.57 0.32 20.05
CA LYS A 60 -3.49 1.77 19.81
C LYS A 60 -4.17 2.14 18.49
N LYS A 61 -4.71 3.35 18.43
CA LYS A 61 -5.30 3.91 17.22
C LYS A 61 -4.29 4.78 16.48
N LEU A 62 -4.23 4.59 15.17
CA LEU A 62 -3.48 5.40 14.23
C LEU A 62 -4.46 6.33 13.52
N PRO A 63 -4.39 7.65 13.72
CA PRO A 63 -5.38 8.56 13.15
C PRO A 63 -5.24 8.65 11.63
N LYS A 64 -6.33 9.08 10.99
CA LYS A 64 -6.33 9.48 9.58
C LYS A 64 -5.27 10.57 9.33
N GLY A 65 -4.59 10.50 8.19
CA GLY A 65 -3.57 11.47 7.81
C GLY A 65 -2.19 11.18 8.39
N THR A 66 -2.00 10.05 9.07
CA THR A 66 -0.68 9.60 9.52
C THR A 66 0.18 9.29 8.32
N LYS A 67 1.37 9.89 8.25
CA LYS A 67 2.32 9.68 7.17
C LYS A 67 3.23 8.51 7.52
N PHE A 68 3.48 7.64 6.55
CA PHE A 68 4.44 6.55 6.65
C PHE A 68 5.64 6.89 5.79
N LYS A 69 6.84 6.66 6.31
CA LYS A 69 8.10 6.84 5.60
C LYS A 69 8.80 5.49 5.50
N GLY A 70 9.17 5.12 4.28
CA GLY A 70 9.81 3.84 4.01
C GLY A 70 10.84 3.91 2.90
N THR A 71 11.45 2.77 2.62
CA THR A 71 12.45 2.58 1.56
C THR A 71 12.04 1.40 0.68
N LEU A 72 12.39 1.47 -0.60
CA LEU A 72 12.18 0.36 -1.53
C LEU A 72 13.37 -0.62 -1.45
N SER A 73 13.06 -1.91 -1.48
CA SER A 73 14.03 -2.99 -1.66
C SER A 73 13.54 -3.94 -2.74
N LYS A 74 14.47 -4.47 -3.54
CA LYS A 74 14.19 -5.50 -4.54
C LYS A 74 14.70 -6.84 -4.02
N GLU A 75 13.80 -7.79 -3.81
CA GLU A 75 14.13 -9.13 -3.34
C GLU A 75 13.70 -10.16 -4.39
N GLY A 76 14.66 -10.60 -5.19
CA GLY A 76 14.40 -11.47 -6.35
C GLY A 76 13.53 -10.76 -7.39
N GLN A 77 12.33 -11.30 -7.67
CA GLN A 77 11.36 -10.74 -8.61
C GLN A 77 10.33 -9.82 -7.93
N LYS A 78 10.39 -9.66 -6.61
CA LYS A 78 9.42 -8.87 -5.83
C LYS A 78 10.03 -7.53 -5.45
N PHE A 79 9.19 -6.50 -5.41
CA PHE A 79 9.53 -5.22 -4.81
C PHE A 79 8.85 -5.13 -3.44
N LEU A 80 9.61 -4.75 -2.42
CA LEU A 80 9.12 -4.57 -1.07
C LEU A 80 9.35 -3.12 -0.65
N ILE A 81 8.35 -2.53 0.00
CA ILE A 81 8.48 -1.24 0.67
C ILE A 81 8.55 -1.50 2.17
N TYR A 82 9.65 -1.14 2.80
CA TYR A 82 9.84 -1.24 4.25
C TYR A 82 9.58 0.12 4.89
N PHE A 83 8.58 0.20 5.76
CA PHE A 83 8.22 1.41 6.49
C PHE A 83 8.89 1.39 7.88
N ASN A 84 9.75 2.38 8.11
CA ASN A 84 10.63 2.45 9.28
C ASN A 84 10.20 3.54 10.29
N SER A 85 9.43 4.53 9.83
CA SER A 85 8.89 5.57 10.70
C SER A 85 7.50 6.03 10.27
N ILE A 86 6.76 6.60 11.22
CA ILE A 86 5.49 7.27 11.00
C ILE A 86 5.51 8.69 11.59
N GLN A 87 4.77 9.60 10.97
CA GLN A 87 4.48 10.92 11.52
C GLN A 87 2.97 11.03 11.72
N ILE A 88 2.55 11.06 12.97
CA ILE A 88 1.13 11.18 13.35
C ILE A 88 0.65 12.60 13.07
N ALA A 89 -0.53 12.75 12.46
CA ALA A 89 -1.13 14.05 12.19
C ALA A 89 -1.25 14.88 13.49
N GLY A 90 -0.75 16.10 13.47
CA GLY A 90 -0.72 16.99 14.65
C GLY A 90 0.46 16.77 15.60
N LYS A 91 1.34 15.79 15.34
CA LYS A 91 2.63 15.65 16.02
C LYS A 91 3.77 16.03 15.07
N ASN A 92 4.75 16.77 15.58
CA ASN A 92 5.91 17.19 14.78
C ASN A 92 7.00 16.11 14.69
N ASN A 93 7.04 15.18 15.64
CA ASN A 93 8.08 14.16 15.71
C ASN A 93 7.71 12.91 14.91
N GLU A 94 8.71 12.30 14.26
CA GLU A 94 8.60 10.95 13.72
C GLU A 94 8.71 9.92 14.85
N GLU A 95 7.87 8.89 14.80
CA GLU A 95 7.90 7.75 15.72
C GLU A 95 8.40 6.50 14.96
N PRO A 96 9.18 5.62 15.60
CA PRO A 96 9.64 4.39 14.98
C PRO A 96 8.45 3.48 14.64
N PHE A 97 8.52 2.84 13.49
CA PHE A 97 7.48 1.94 13.00
C PHE A 97 8.12 0.76 12.26
N SER A 98 7.46 -0.40 12.28
CA SER A 98 7.88 -1.56 11.51
C SER A 98 6.70 -2.11 10.74
N GLY A 99 6.73 -1.90 9.43
CA GLY A 99 5.76 -2.49 8.54
C GLY A 99 6.34 -2.70 7.15
N LYS A 100 5.69 -3.55 6.36
CA LYS A 100 6.11 -3.83 4.99
C LYS A 100 4.95 -3.97 4.04
N THR A 101 5.16 -3.59 2.79
CA THR A 101 4.23 -3.89 1.69
C THR A 101 4.99 -4.66 0.63
N THR A 102 4.47 -5.82 0.25
CA THR A 102 4.98 -6.58 -0.91
C THR A 102 4.18 -6.20 -2.14
N LEU A 103 4.87 -5.78 -3.19
CA LEU A 103 4.28 -5.45 -4.49
C LEU A 103 4.42 -6.70 -5.37
N ASP A 104 3.30 -7.37 -5.64
CA ASP A 104 3.26 -8.46 -6.62
C ASP A 104 3.04 -7.86 -8.01
N ILE A 105 4.14 -7.60 -8.70
CA ILE A 105 4.12 -6.96 -10.02
C ILE A 105 3.95 -8.03 -11.11
N LYS A 106 2.86 -8.79 -11.02
CA LYS A 106 2.43 -9.66 -12.11
C LYS A 106 1.49 -8.86 -13.00
N GLY A 107 2.03 -8.40 -14.14
CA GLY A 107 1.25 -8.00 -15.32
C GLY A 107 0.05 -7.10 -15.05
N GLN A 108 0.24 -5.96 -14.38
CA GLN A 108 -0.76 -4.90 -14.44
C GLN A 108 -0.83 -4.41 -15.89
N GLU A 109 -1.85 -4.86 -16.63
CA GLU A 109 -2.17 -4.28 -17.93
C GLU A 109 -2.36 -2.77 -17.73
N PRO A 110 -1.65 -1.92 -18.49
CA PRO A 110 -1.83 -0.48 -18.38
C PRO A 110 -3.26 -0.15 -18.80
N THR A 111 -4.09 0.24 -17.83
CA THR A 111 -5.36 0.91 -18.08
C THR A 111 -5.06 2.34 -18.57
N ASN A 112 -4.47 2.44 -19.75
CA ASN A 112 -4.26 3.69 -20.49
C ASN A 112 -5.61 4.16 -21.07
N GLY A 113 -6.57 4.45 -20.19
CA GLY A 113 -7.84 5.09 -20.52
C GLY A 113 -7.79 6.54 -20.06
N VAL A 114 -7.31 7.46 -20.92
CA VAL A 114 -7.45 8.90 -20.67
C VAL A 114 -8.89 9.30 -20.99
N SER A 115 -9.72 9.51 -19.96
CA SER A 115 -11.03 10.14 -20.11
C SER A 115 -10.84 11.65 -20.20
N ALA A 116 -10.76 12.19 -21.43
CA ALA A 116 -10.74 13.63 -21.65
C ALA A 116 -12.17 14.13 -21.89
N LYS A 117 -12.63 15.06 -21.04
CA LYS A 117 -13.91 15.76 -21.22
C LYS A 117 -13.77 16.75 -22.38
N ILE A 118 -14.28 16.41 -23.56
CA ILE A 118 -14.25 17.29 -24.73
C ILE A 118 -15.07 18.55 -24.41
N SER A 119 -14.43 19.72 -24.47
CA SER A 119 -15.09 21.01 -24.21
C SER A 119 -16.06 21.38 -25.35
N LYS A 120 -17.15 22.09 -25.00
CA LYS A 120 -18.17 22.61 -25.93
C LYS A 120 -17.60 23.43 -27.10
N THR A 121 -16.40 23.99 -26.97
CA THR A 121 -15.77 24.84 -27.99
C THR A 121 -15.45 24.07 -29.28
N ILE A 122 -15.10 22.78 -29.18
CA ILE A 122 -14.75 21.94 -30.34
C ILE A 122 -15.99 21.62 -31.19
N SER A 123 -17.15 21.49 -30.55
CA SER A 123 -18.44 21.28 -31.24
C SER A 123 -18.84 22.47 -32.12
N GLN A 124 -18.56 23.70 -31.67
CA GLN A 124 -18.86 24.91 -32.45
C GLN A 124 -17.92 25.11 -33.65
N GLN A 125 -16.65 24.70 -33.53
CA GLN A 125 -15.65 24.87 -34.60
C GLN A 125 -15.78 23.82 -35.71
N THR A 126 -16.17 22.58 -35.38
CA THR A 126 -16.14 21.47 -36.34
C THR A 126 -17.44 21.30 -37.15
N LYS A 127 -18.55 21.94 -36.74
CA LYS A 127 -19.90 21.85 -37.34
C LYS A 127 -20.34 20.43 -37.72
N THR A 128 -19.76 19.41 -37.10
CA THR A 128 -20.01 18.00 -37.33
C THR A 128 -19.96 17.26 -36.00
N ASN A 129 -20.77 16.21 -35.86
CA ASN A 129 -20.75 15.36 -34.67
C ASN A 129 -19.42 14.60 -34.65
N VAL A 130 -18.49 15.02 -33.80
CA VAL A 130 -17.24 14.28 -33.56
C VAL A 130 -17.61 12.98 -32.84
N LEU A 131 -17.77 11.89 -33.59
CA LEU A 131 -18.19 10.57 -33.10
C LEU A 131 -17.08 9.79 -32.36
N GLY A 132 -15.92 10.41 -32.15
CA GLY A 132 -14.82 9.87 -31.35
C GLY A 132 -13.49 10.48 -31.77
N ALA A 133 -12.63 10.77 -30.78
CA ALA A 133 -11.23 11.06 -31.05
C ALA A 133 -10.44 9.75 -30.91
N ILE A 134 -9.78 9.30 -31.98
CA ILE A 134 -8.86 8.16 -31.91
C ILE A 134 -7.49 8.72 -31.51
N PHE A 135 -7.12 8.57 -30.24
CA PHE A 135 -5.76 8.80 -29.80
C PHE A 135 -4.93 7.56 -30.13
N GLN A 136 -4.17 7.61 -31.24
CA GLN A 136 -3.22 6.56 -31.54
C GLN A 136 -2.02 6.70 -30.61
N ASN A 137 -2.00 5.95 -29.51
CA ASN A 137 -0.78 5.74 -28.76
C ASN A 137 -0.09 4.49 -29.32
N LYS A 138 0.80 4.67 -30.29
CA LYS A 138 1.71 3.60 -30.72
C LYS A 138 3.15 4.03 -30.45
N PRO A 139 3.84 3.26 -29.59
CA PRO A 139 5.10 2.66 -29.99
C PRO A 139 4.92 1.15 -30.10
N SER A 140 5.23 0.59 -31.27
CA SER A 140 5.04 -0.82 -31.63
C SER A 140 6.15 -1.77 -31.15
N ASN A 141 6.81 -1.47 -30.03
CA ASN A 141 7.90 -2.33 -29.54
C ASN A 141 8.25 -2.12 -28.06
N ILE A 142 7.25 -2.18 -27.17
CA ILE A 142 7.50 -2.21 -25.73
C ILE A 142 7.20 -3.64 -25.31
N GLU A 143 8.26 -4.44 -25.08
CA GLU A 143 8.18 -5.61 -24.21
C GLU A 143 7.34 -5.20 -23.00
N ASN A 144 6.35 -6.00 -22.61
CA ASN A 144 5.47 -5.71 -21.47
C ASN A 144 6.30 -5.61 -20.17
N LEU A 145 6.98 -4.48 -19.97
CA LEU A 145 7.50 -4.08 -18.68
C LEU A 145 6.25 -3.81 -17.84
N PRO A 146 6.07 -4.53 -16.73
CA PRO A 146 5.03 -4.14 -15.81
C PRO A 146 5.27 -2.67 -15.46
N ASN A 147 4.23 -1.84 -15.51
CA ASN A 147 4.33 -0.39 -15.25
C ASN A 147 5.34 -0.14 -14.12
N SER A 148 6.55 0.30 -14.50
CA SER A 148 7.68 0.44 -13.59
C SER A 148 7.47 1.58 -12.60
N VAL A 149 6.35 2.29 -12.70
CA VAL A 149 5.97 3.42 -11.86
C VAL A 149 4.66 3.11 -11.13
N LEU A 150 4.71 3.07 -9.80
CA LEU A 150 3.52 3.13 -8.97
C LEU A 150 2.96 4.54 -9.01
N SER A 151 1.68 4.69 -9.32
CA SER A 151 1.01 5.99 -9.39
C SER A 151 0.78 6.58 -8.00
N ARG A 152 0.73 7.92 -7.91
CA ARG A 152 0.22 8.61 -6.71
C ARG A 152 -1.18 8.10 -6.38
N GLY A 153 -1.45 7.86 -5.11
CA GLY A 153 -2.73 7.32 -4.65
C GLY A 153 -2.85 5.80 -4.67
N THR A 154 -1.84 5.07 -5.17
CA THR A 154 -1.80 3.61 -5.08
C THR A 154 -1.99 3.17 -3.63
N ILE A 155 -2.94 2.26 -3.41
CA ILE A 155 -3.25 1.71 -2.09
C ILE A 155 -2.18 0.69 -1.73
N LEU A 156 -1.53 0.90 -0.60
CA LEU A 156 -0.55 0.01 0.00
C LEU A 156 -1.18 -0.67 1.20
N ASN A 157 -1.12 -2.00 1.20
CA ASN A 157 -1.44 -2.82 2.36
C ASN A 157 -0.13 -3.06 3.13
N ILE A 158 0.02 -2.38 4.24
CA ILE A 158 1.19 -2.41 5.11
C ILE A 158 0.96 -3.47 6.18
N GLU A 159 1.63 -4.61 6.04
CA GLU A 159 1.69 -5.64 7.06
C GLU A 159 2.53 -5.14 8.24
N THR A 160 1.96 -5.12 9.45
CA THR A 160 2.67 -4.80 10.68
C THR A 160 3.19 -6.07 11.36
N ASN A 161 4.41 -6.02 11.86
CA ASN A 161 4.95 -7.06 12.74
C ASN A 161 4.46 -6.87 14.19
#